data_AF-A0A382B9G0-F1
#
_entry.id   AF-A0A382B9G0-F1
#
_cell.length_a   1.000
_cell.length_b   1.000
_cell.length_c   1.000
_cell.angle_alpha   90.00
_cell.angle_beta   90.00
_cell.angle_gamma   90.00
#
_symmetry.space_group_name_H-M   'P 1'
#
loop_
_entity.id
_entity.type
_entity.pdbx_description
1 polymer ?
#
loop_
_entity_poly.entity_id
_entity_poly.type
_entity_poly.pdbx_seq_one_letter_code
_entity_poly.pdbx_strand_id
1 'polypeptide(L)' 'MKLKNKVALITGAGLGMGRATASLFSKEGAKVI' A
#
# COMPACT_ATOMS: atom_id res chain seq x y z
N MET A 1 -3.42 -5.88 -11.34
CA MET A 1 -2.95 -4.49 -11.10
C MET A 1 -4.13 -3.53 -11.13
N LYS A 2 -4.86 -3.47 -10.01
CA LYS A 2 -6.01 -2.58 -9.83
C LYS A 2 -5.61 -1.15 -9.43
N LEU A 3 -4.40 -0.96 -8.89
CA LEU A 3 -3.96 0.31 -8.30
C LEU A 3 -2.80 0.98 -9.05
N LYS A 4 -2.55 0.55 -10.30
CA LYS A 4 -1.49 1.14 -11.13
C LYS A 4 -1.69 2.65 -11.27
N ASN A 5 -0.61 3.41 -11.15
CA ASN A 5 -0.58 4.88 -11.21
C ASN A 5 -1.44 5.58 -10.14
N LYS A 6 -1.72 4.92 -9.01
CA LYS A 6 -2.35 5.53 -7.84
C LYS A 6 -1.34 5.76 -6.72
N VAL A 7 -1.61 6.77 -5.90
CA VAL A 7 -0.87 7.04 -4.66
C VAL A 7 -1.75 6.65 -3.48
N ALA A 8 -1.20 5.89 -2.53
CA ALA A 8 -1.90 5.46 -1.32
C ALA A 8 -1.12 5.89 -0.08
N LEU A 9 -1.71 6.77 0.73
CA LEU A 9 -1.16 7.17 2.04
C LEU A 9 -1.62 6.17 3.10
N ILE A 10 -0.69 5.44 3.72
CA ILE A 10 -1.02 4.39 4.69
C ILE A 10 -0.35 4.70 6.04
N THR A 11 -1.16 5.07 7.03
CA THR A 11 -0.70 5.28 8.40
C THR A 11 -0.56 3.95 9.14
N GLY A 12 0.34 3.89 10.12
CA GLY A 12 0.56 2.66 10.90
C GLY A 12 1.17 1.49 10.09
N ALA A 13 1.84 1.76 8.97
CA ALA A 13 2.41 0.74 8.09
C ALA A 13 3.61 -0.06 8.66
N GLY A 14 4.02 0.23 9.91
CA GLY A 14 5.16 -0.43 10.55
C GLY A 14 4.91 -1.88 10.95
N LEU A 15 3.66 -2.25 11.28
CA LEU A 15 3.30 -3.60 11.74
C LEU A 15 1.84 -3.95 11.45
N GLY A 16 1.49 -5.22 11.69
CA GLY A 16 0.11 -5.72 11.63
C GLY A 16 -0.59 -5.42 10.31
N MET A 17 -1.84 -4.96 10.42
CA MET A 17 -2.69 -4.69 9.26
C MET A 17 -2.14 -3.59 8.36
N GLY A 18 -1.58 -2.51 8.93
CA GLY A 18 -1.01 -1.42 8.14
C GLY A 18 0.11 -1.91 7.21
N ARG A 19 1.01 -2.75 7.73
CA ARG A 19 2.09 -3.35 6.94
C ARG A 19 1.58 -4.27 5.84
N ALA A 20 0.59 -5.11 6.16
CA ALA A 20 -0.01 -6.03 5.19
C ALA A 20 -0.70 -5.25 4.05
N THR A 21 -1.45 -4.20 4.39
CA THR A 21 -2.12 -3.32 3.42
C THR A 21 -1.12 -2.60 2.53
N ALA A 22 -0.05 -2.02 3.09
CA ALA A 22 1.00 -1.37 2.32
C ALA A 22 1.69 -2.33 1.33
N SER A 23 1.98 -3.55 1.78
CA SER A 23 2.56 -4.58 0.91
C SER A 23 1.63 -4.97 -0.23
N LEU A 24 0.34 -5.20 0.05
CA LEU A 24 -0.65 -5.56 -0.97
C LEU A 24 -0.85 -4.42 -1.99
N PHE A 25 -0.94 -3.18 -1.51
CA PHE A 25 -1.18 -2.02 -2.38
C PHE A 25 0.01 -1.75 -3.30
N SER A 26 1.24 -1.91 -2.78
CA SER A 26 2.45 -1.83 -3.60
C SER A 26 2.47 -2.92 -4.69
N LYS A 27 2.10 -4.17 -4.36
CA LYS A 27 1.97 -5.27 -5.35
C LYS A 27 0.92 -4.99 -6.43
N GLU A 28 -0.18 -4.33 -6.07
CA GLU A 28 -1.21 -3.93 -7.03
C GLU A 28 -0.83 -2.72 -7.91
N GLY A 29 0.34 -2.13 -7.68
CA GLY A 29 0.92 -1.06 -8.50
C GLY A 29 0.77 0.35 -7.94
N ALA A 30 0.36 0.50 -6.68
CA ALA A 30 0.28 1.79 -6.03
C ALA A 30 1.67 2.28 -5.59
N LYS A 31 1.90 3.59 -5.70
CA LYS A 31 2.95 4.27 -4.94
C LYS A 31 2.45 4.47 -3.51
N VAL A 32 2.97 3.69 -2.58
CA VAL A 32 2.62 3.80 -1.16
C VAL A 32 3.49 4.87 -0.50
N ILE A 33 2.87 5.75 0.30
CA ILE A 33 3.50 6.80 1.11
C ILE A 33 3.14 6.55 2.57
#